data_AF-A0A933CR74-F1
#
_entry.id   AF-A0A933CR74-F1
#
_cell.length_a   1.000
_cell.length_b   1.000
_cell.length_c   1.000
_cell.angle_alpha   90.00
_cell.angle_beta   90.00
_cell.angle_gamma   90.00
#
_symmetry.space_group_name_H-M   'P 1'
#
loop_
_entity.id
_entity.type
_entity.pdbx_description
1 polymer ?
#
loop_
_entity_poly.entity_id
_entity_poly.type
_entity_poly.pdbx_seq_one_letter_code
_entity_poly.pdbx_strand_id
1 'polypeptide(L)' 'MKCRRCLRERECNFRVRTDEINLTVCAPCAVEARRLELPVEALSEKADSLLAMIAASRTLKNHPESR' A
#
# COMPACT_ATOMS: atom_id res chain seq x y z
N MET A 1 -3.15 -4.91 -11.87
CA MET A 1 -1.84 -5.61 -11.98
C MET A 1 -2.05 -7.12 -11.82
N LYS A 2 -1.21 -7.99 -12.40
CA LYS A 2 -1.31 -9.46 -12.20
C LYS A 2 -0.75 -9.86 -10.84
N CYS A 3 -1.36 -10.85 -10.19
CA CYS A 3 -0.88 -11.35 -8.90
C CYS A 3 0.45 -12.08 -9.09
N ARG A 4 1.52 -11.64 -8.43
CA ARG A 4 2.86 -12.25 -8.60
C ARG A 4 2.96 -13.67 -8.05
N ARG A 5 2.02 -14.09 -7.18
CA ARG A 5 2.00 -15.43 -6.60
C ARG A 5 1.29 -16.47 -7.47
N CYS A 6 0.09 -16.15 -7.96
CA CYS A 6 -0.73 -17.11 -8.72
C CYS A 6 -0.83 -16.81 -10.21
N LEU A 7 -0.20 -15.73 -10.67
CA LEU A 7 -0.14 -15.25 -12.06
C LEU A 7 -1.51 -14.95 -12.70
N ARG A 8 -2.60 -15.06 -11.93
CA ARG A 8 -3.95 -14.73 -12.39
C ARG A 8 -4.11 -13.21 -12.52
N GLU A 9 -4.90 -12.83 -13.51
CA GLU A 9 -5.30 -11.45 -13.75
C GLU A 9 -6.41 -11.08 -12.76
N ARG A 10 -6.00 -10.76 -11.54
CA ARG A 10 -6.88 -10.32 -10.46
C ARG A 10 -6.34 -9.04 -9.87
N GLU A 11 -7.24 -8.22 -9.35
CA GLU A 11 -6.87 -7.01 -8.63
C GLU A 11 -5.98 -7.34 -7.42
N CYS A 12 -4.89 -6.59 -7.27
CA CYS A 12 -3.85 -6.85 -6.29
C CYS A 12 -3.76 -5.70 -5.30
N ASN A 13 -4.62 -5.75 -4.29
CA ASN A 13 -4.74 -4.71 -3.28
C ASN A 13 -4.04 -5.07 -1.96
N PHE A 14 -3.17 -6.08 -1.98
CA PHE A 14 -2.48 -6.55 -0.77
C PHE A 14 -0.99 -6.68 -1.04
N ARG A 15 -0.18 -6.34 -0.05
CA ARG A 15 1.27 -6.52 -0.06
C ARG A 15 1.65 -7.51 1.04
N VAL A 16 2.39 -8.54 0.67
CA VAL A 16 3.06 -9.43 1.62
C VAL A 16 4.49 -8.94 1.76
N ARG A 17 4.92 -8.61 2.98
CA ARG A 17 6.23 -7.98 3.23
C ARG A 17 6.99 -8.63 4.38
N THR A 18 8.00 -9.43 4.06
CA THR A 18 9.05 -9.89 5.00
C THR A 18 10.39 -9.23 4.66
N ASP A 19 11.44 -9.57 5.39
CA ASP A 19 12.81 -9.10 5.10
C ASP A 19 13.30 -9.57 3.72
N GLU A 20 12.83 -10.73 3.25
CA GLU A 20 13.23 -11.33 1.97
C GLU A 20 12.19 -11.16 0.86
N ILE A 21 10.92 -10.94 1.21
CA ILE A 21 9.79 -10.98 0.26
C ILE A 21 9.06 -9.64 0.29
N ASN A 22 8.91 -9.01 -0.88
CA ASN A 22 8.04 -7.86 -1.05
C ASN A 22 7.18 -8.06 -2.30
N LEU A 23 5.95 -8.55 -2.12
CA LEU A 23 5.07 -8.98 -3.22
C LEU A 23 3.66 -8.41 -3.10
N THR A 24 3.18 -7.85 -4.21
CA THR A 24 1.78 -7.46 -4.37
C THR A 24 0.95 -8.66 -4.85
N VAL A 25 -0.13 -8.98 -4.13
CA VAL A 25 -0.95 -10.17 -4.34
C VAL A 25 -2.45 -9.84 -4.34
N CYS A 26 -3.25 -10.73 -4.93
CA CYS A 26 -4.70 -10.66 -4.91
C CYS A 26 -5.28 -11.18 -3.58
N ALA A 27 -6.55 -10.85 -3.30
CA ALA A 27 -7.21 -11.17 -2.02
C ALA A 27 -7.11 -12.66 -1.61
N PRO A 28 -7.32 -13.65 -2.50
CA PRO A 28 -7.19 -15.05 -2.10
C PRO A 28 -5.76 -15.44 -1.71
N CYS A 29 -4.75 -14.92 -2.41
CA CYS A 29 -3.36 -15.15 -2.05
C CYS A 29 -2.97 -14.44 -0.75
N ALA A 30 -3.59 -13.31 -0.43
CA ALA A 30 -3.43 -12.65 0.86
C ALA A 30 -3.99 -13.49 2.02
N VAL A 31 -5.13 -14.16 1.84
CA VAL A 31 -5.69 -15.08 2.84
C VAL A 31 -4.75 -16.26 3.12
N GLU A 32 -4.20 -16.87 2.07
CA GLU A 32 -3.22 -17.95 2.23
C GLU A 32 -1.94 -17.46 2.92
N ALA A 33 -1.46 -16.25 2.58
CA ALA A 33 -0.31 -15.66 3.26
C ALA A 33 -0.57 -15.44 4.77
N ARG A 34 -1.78 -14.97 5.14
CA ARG A 34 -2.15 -14.83 6.56
C ARG A 34 -2.25 -16.16 7.30
N ARG A 35 -2.70 -17.24 6.62
CA ARG A 35 -2.70 -18.60 7.19
C ARG A 35 -1.30 -19.12 7.47
N LEU A 36 -0.32 -18.67 6.68
CA LEU A 36 1.11 -18.95 6.87
C LEU A 36 1.78 -17.97 7.83
N GLU A 37 1.00 -17.17 8.57
CA GLU A 37 1.48 -16.17 9.52
C GLU A 37 2.42 -15.12 8.89
N LEU A 38 2.32 -14.93 7.56
CA LEU A 38 3.08 -13.90 6.87
C LEU A 38 2.42 -12.53 7.09
N PRO A 39 3.24 -11.46 7.27
CA PRO A 39 2.75 -10.09 7.35
C PRO A 39 2.11 -9.66 6.02
N VAL A 40 0.83 -9.27 6.10
CA VAL A 40 0.03 -8.80 4.96
C VAL A 40 -0.53 -7.42 5.25
N GLU A 41 -0.27 -6.47 4.36
CA GLU A 41 -0.74 -5.10 4.38
C GLU A 41 -1.77 -4.88 3.26
N ALA A 42 -2.86 -4.17 3.55
CA ALA A 42 -3.78 -3.72 2.51
C ALA A 42 -3.23 -2.45 1.84
N LEU A 43 -3.05 -2.51 0.52
CA LEU A 43 -2.73 -1.36 -0.32
C LEU A 43 -4.02 -0.59 -0.59
N SER A 44 -4.44 0.23 0.38
CA SER A 44 -5.55 1.14 0.16
C SER A 44 -5.12 2.21 -0.85
N GLU A 45 -5.75 2.24 -2.03
CA GLU A 45 -5.55 3.30 -3.04
C GLU A 45 -5.86 4.71 -2.47
N LYS A 46 -6.56 4.79 -1.32
CA LYS A 46 -6.84 6.05 -0.61
C LYS A 46 -5.70 6.51 0.28
N ALA A 47 -4.75 5.65 0.65
CA ALA A 47 -3.63 6.05 1.51
C ALA A 47 -2.66 6.98 0.76
N ASP A 48 -2.37 6.69 -0.51
CA ASP A 48 -1.54 7.56 -1.35
C ASP A 48 -2.22 8.92 -1.60
N SER A 49 -3.54 8.91 -1.84
CA SER A 49 -4.32 10.15 -2.00
C SER A 49 -4.35 10.98 -0.72
N LEU A 50 -4.52 10.35 0.45
CA LEU A 50 -4.53 11.05 1.73
C LEU A 50 -3.15 11.58 2.11
N LEU A 51 -2.08 10.80 1.88
CA LEU A 51 -0.70 11.28 2.07
C LEU A 51 -0.39 12.45 1.13
N ALA A 52 -0.80 12.37 -0.15
CA ALA A 52 -0.61 13.46 -1.10
C ALA A 52 -1.35 14.73 -0.67
N MET A 53 -2.59 14.63 -0.19
CA MET A 53 -3.34 15.77 0.35
C MET A 53 -2.69 16.38 1.60
N ILE A 54 -2.17 15.55 2.51
CA ILE A 54 -1.48 16.02 3.72
C ILE A 54 -0.14 16.69 3.36
N ALA A 55 0.62 16.12 2.42
CA ALA A 55 1.88 16.69 1.95
C ALA A 55 1.68 18.05 1.27
N ALA A 56 0.68 18.18 0.40
CA ALA A 56 0.34 19.44 -0.27
C ALA A 56 -0.04 20.55 0.73
N SER A 57 -0.69 20.18 1.85
CA SER A 57 -1.13 21.12 2.88
C SER A 57 0.02 21.68 3.75
N ARG A 58 1.18 20.99 3.81
CA ARG A 58 2.35 21.43 4.59
C ARG A 58 3.20 22.48 3.87
N THR A 59 3.17 22.53 2.54
CA THR A 59 3.92 23.51 1.74
C THR A 59 3.41 24.95 1.92
N LEU A 60 2.17 25.15 2.39
CA LEU A 60 1.57 26.48 2.60
C LEU A 60 1.96 27.17 3.92
N LYS A 61 2.65 26.48 4.86
CA LYS A 61 2.97 27.03 6.20
C LYS A 61 4.37 27.62 6.34
N ASN A 62 5.09 27.88 5.25
CA ASN A 62 6.38 28.58 5.26
C ASN A 62 6.27 29.94 4.56
N HIS A 63 5.33 30.79 4.99
CA HIS A 63 5.51 32.23 4.84
C HIS A 63 5.30 32.92 6.19
N PRO A 64 6.37 33.47 6.79
CA PRO A 64 6.30 34.14 8.08
C PRO A 64 5.48 35.43 7.96
N GLU A 65 4.62 35.63 8.95
CA GLU A 65 3.77 36.81 9.12
C GLU A 65 4.62 38.09 9.08
N SER A 66 4.33 39.00 8.15
CA SER A 66 4.89 40.35 8.13
C SER A 66 3.75 41.34 8.35
N ARG A 67 3.64 41.84 9.58
CA ARG A 67 2.87 43.04 9.90
C ARG A 67 3.81 44.08 10.47
#